data_AF-A0A4R6Y535-F1
#
_entry.id   AF-A0A4R6Y535-F1
#
_cell.length_a   1.000
_cell.length_b   1.000
_cell.length_c   1.000
_cell.angle_alpha   90.00
_cell.angle_beta   90.00
_cell.angle_gamma   90.00
#
_symmetry.space_group_name_H-M   'P 1'
#
loop_
_entity.id
_entity.type
_entity.pdbx_description
1 polymer ?
#
loop_
_entity_poly.entity_id
_entity_poly.type
_entity_poly.pdbx_seq_one_letter_code
_entity_poly.pdbx_strand_id
1 'polypeptide(L)'
;MCQYAYKFKLVLDFIFLLCLFVLFCFFDTAYGIIQALLTVAVFFCLINGNGFFGLLNTKAARILGEMSFSVYLLHGLIITAVNSLLPSHSFHVQNYWIITLSTGFTVILLSSLTYQLIECRFYKNHLGVAQN
;
A
#
# COMPACT_ATOMS: atom_id res chain seq x y z
N MET A 1 -24.31 -21.50 14.74
CA MET A 1 -24.21 -20.37 13.79
C MET A 1 -22.78 -19.82 13.65
N CYS A 2 -21.97 -19.68 14.71
CA CYS A 2 -20.56 -19.24 14.59
C CYS A 2 -19.62 -20.15 13.77
N GLN A 3 -19.86 -21.47 13.74
CA GLN A 3 -18.99 -22.41 13.02
C GLN A 3 -19.06 -22.26 11.48
N TYR A 4 -20.22 -21.90 10.93
CA TYR A 4 -20.36 -21.65 9.49
C TYR A 4 -19.64 -20.36 9.06
N ALA A 5 -19.68 -19.34 9.93
CA ALA A 5 -19.00 -18.07 9.67
C ALA A 5 -17.47 -18.21 9.62
N TYR A 6 -16.88 -19.08 10.46
CA TYR A 6 -15.43 -19.34 10.42
C TYR A 6 -15.02 -20.10 9.16
N LYS A 7 -15.75 -21.14 8.78
CA LYS A 7 -15.48 -21.91 7.55
C LYS A 7 -15.61 -21.03 6.31
N PHE A 8 -16.60 -20.15 6.27
CA PHE A 8 -16.80 -19.20 5.17
C PHE A 8 -15.61 -18.24 5.02
N LYS A 9 -15.12 -17.67 6.13
CA LYS A 9 -13.93 -16.79 6.11
C LYS A 9 -12.68 -17.50 5.62
N LEU A 10 -12.47 -18.74 6.05
CA LEU A 10 -11.31 -19.54 5.68
C LEU A 10 -11.31 -19.89 4.18
N VAL A 11 -12.48 -20.13 3.58
CA VAL A 11 -12.60 -20.28 2.12
C VAL A 11 -12.24 -18.99 1.39
N LEU A 12 -12.69 -17.83 1.91
CA LEU A 12 -12.33 -16.53 1.33
C LEU A 12 -10.82 -16.23 1.45
N ASP A 13 -10.16 -16.61 2.54
CA ASP A 13 -8.70 -16.50 2.70
C ASP A 13 -7.95 -17.27 1.61
N PHE A 14 -8.38 -18.50 1.30
CA PHE A 14 -7.79 -19.30 0.23
C PHE A 14 -8.04 -18.71 -1.16
N ILE A 15 -9.25 -18.23 -1.45
CA ILE A 15 -9.56 -17.58 -2.73
C ILE A 15 -8.70 -16.32 -2.90
N PHE A 16 -8.58 -15.51 -1.85
CA PHE A 16 -7.73 -14.32 -1.84
C PHE A 16 -6.27 -14.67 -2.15
N LEU A 17 -5.72 -15.68 -1.45
CA LEU A 17 -4.35 -16.16 -1.67
C LEU A 17 -4.13 -16.68 -3.09
N LEU A 18 -5.07 -17.45 -3.61
CA LEU A 18 -5.01 -17.99 -4.97
C LEU A 18 -5.02 -16.86 -6.00
N CYS A 19 -5.93 -15.89 -5.87
CA CYS A 19 -5.99 -14.75 -6.77
C CYS A 19 -4.70 -13.91 -6.76
N LEU A 20 -4.13 -13.66 -5.57
CA LEU A 20 -2.84 -12.97 -5.47
C LEU A 20 -1.70 -13.78 -6.08
N PHE A 21 -1.64 -15.09 -5.81
CA PHE A 21 -0.62 -15.96 -6.37
C PHE A 21 -0.67 -15.96 -7.90
N VAL A 22 -1.86 -16.06 -8.49
CA VAL A 22 -2.03 -16.00 -9.94
C VAL A 22 -1.61 -14.64 -10.50
N LEU A 23 -2.00 -13.54 -9.85
CA LEU A 23 -1.58 -12.20 -10.24
C LEU A 23 -0.06 -12.05 -10.27
N PHE A 24 0.65 -12.48 -9.22
CA PHE A 24 2.10 -12.30 -9.10
C PHE A 24 2.92 -13.27 -9.95
N CYS A 25 2.45 -14.50 -10.18
CA CYS A 25 3.24 -15.51 -10.92
C CYS A 25 3.03 -15.49 -12.43
N PHE A 26 1.88 -15.03 -12.92
CA PHE A 26 1.52 -15.12 -14.34
C PHE A 26 1.46 -13.77 -15.05
N PHE A 27 1.46 -12.65 -14.32
CA PHE A 27 1.36 -11.32 -14.91
C PHE A 27 2.53 -10.45 -14.48
N ASP A 28 3.28 -9.95 -15.46
CA ASP A 28 4.35 -8.97 -15.22
C ASP A 28 3.80 -7.55 -14.98
N THR A 29 2.55 -7.31 -15.39
CA THR A 29 1.89 -6.01 -15.26
C THR A 29 0.52 -6.13 -14.60
N ALA A 30 0.19 -5.13 -13.79
CA ALA A 30 -1.14 -4.99 -13.20
C ALA A 30 -2.17 -4.37 -14.18
N TYR A 31 -1.73 -3.96 -15.38
CA TYR A 31 -2.54 -3.21 -16.33
C TYR A 31 -3.14 -4.14 -17.39
N GLY A 32 -4.28 -4.73 -17.06
CA GLY A 32 -5.09 -5.46 -18.04
C GLY A 32 -6.43 -5.87 -17.47
N ILE A 33 -7.36 -6.24 -18.35
CA ILE A 33 -8.74 -6.56 -17.98
C ILE A 33 -8.82 -7.78 -17.07
N ILE A 34 -8.02 -8.80 -17.35
CA ILE A 34 -7.97 -10.02 -16.53
C ILE A 34 -7.41 -9.69 -15.15
N GLN A 35 -6.33 -8.90 -15.07
CA GLN A 35 -5.72 -8.47 -13.81
C GLN A 35 -6.68 -7.60 -13.00
N ALA A 36 -7.42 -6.71 -13.65
CA ALA A 36 -8.46 -5.90 -13.01
C ALA A 36 -9.57 -6.78 -12.41
N LEU A 37 -10.05 -7.78 -13.15
CA LEU A 37 -11.05 -8.73 -12.65
C LEU A 37 -10.54 -9.53 -11.44
N LEU A 38 -9.30 -10.04 -11.50
CA LEU A 38 -8.68 -10.72 -10.35
C LEU A 38 -8.55 -9.78 -9.15
N THR A 39 -8.17 -8.53 -9.38
CA THR A 39 -8.06 -7.51 -8.33
C THR A 39 -9.42 -7.19 -7.71
N VAL A 40 -10.48 -7.10 -8.51
CA VAL A 40 -11.86 -6.98 -7.99
C VAL A 40 -12.24 -8.17 -7.11
N ALA A 41 -11.88 -9.40 -7.51
CA ALA A 41 -12.12 -10.60 -6.70
C ALA A 41 -11.39 -10.53 -5.35
N VAL A 42 -10.14 -10.06 -5.34
CA VAL A 42 -9.34 -9.82 -4.13
C VAL A 42 -10.04 -8.80 -3.21
N PHE A 43 -10.45 -7.63 -3.74
CA PHE A 43 -11.16 -6.62 -2.95
C PHE A 43 -12.53 -7.10 -2.47
N PHE A 44 -13.24 -7.86 -3.28
CA PHE A 44 -14.52 -8.46 -2.88
C PHE A 44 -14.33 -9.38 -1.67
N CYS A 45 -13.28 -10.19 -1.63
CA CYS A 45 -12.96 -11.00 -0.46
C CYS A 45 -12.74 -10.12 0.78
N LEU A 46 -11.97 -9.03 0.66
CA LEU A 46 -11.67 -8.10 1.76
C LEU A 46 -12.95 -7.44 2.32
N ILE A 47 -13.87 -6.99 1.46
CA ILE A 47 -15.14 -6.37 1.89
C ILE A 47 -16.03 -7.36 2.66
N ASN A 48 -15.99 -8.65 2.31
CA ASN A 48 -16.71 -9.71 3.01
C ASN A 48 -16.08 -10.08 4.38
N GLY A 49 -15.11 -9.30 4.86
CA GLY A 49 -14.47 -9.49 6.16
C GLY A 49 -13.35 -10.52 6.14
N ASN A 50 -12.77 -10.80 4.97
CA ASN A 50 -11.48 -11.46 4.86
C ASN A 50 -10.41 -10.51 5.41
N GLY A 51 -9.70 -10.95 6.45
CA GLY A 51 -8.63 -10.20 7.08
C GLY A 51 -7.26 -10.87 6.92
N PHE A 52 -7.12 -11.86 6.04
CA PHE A 52 -5.93 -12.71 5.92
C PHE A 52 -5.58 -13.34 7.28
N PHE A 53 -6.48 -14.20 7.78
CA PHE A 53 -6.42 -14.70 9.16
C PHE A 53 -6.39 -13.62 10.26
N GLY A 54 -6.82 -12.39 9.93
CA GLY A 54 -6.82 -11.23 10.82
C GLY A 54 -5.55 -10.36 10.77
N LEU A 55 -4.55 -10.71 9.95
CA LEU A 55 -3.32 -9.92 9.76
C LEU A 55 -3.61 -8.49 9.28
N LEU A 56 -4.52 -8.34 8.32
CA LEU A 56 -4.93 -7.03 7.78
C LEU A 56 -5.73 -6.18 8.77
N ASN A 57 -6.24 -6.81 9.84
CA ASN A 57 -6.96 -6.09 10.89
C ASN A 57 -6.03 -5.62 12.03
N THR A 58 -4.73 -5.92 11.95
CA THR A 58 -3.77 -5.43 12.94
C THR A 58 -3.61 -3.91 12.85
N LYS A 59 -3.29 -3.29 14.00
CA LYS A 59 -3.03 -1.84 14.06
C LYS A 59 -1.91 -1.42 13.10
N ALA A 60 -0.86 -2.25 12.98
CA ALA A 60 0.25 -2.00 12.06
C ALA A 60 -0.19 -2.00 10.60
N ALA A 61 -0.99 -2.99 10.16
CA ALA A 61 -1.50 -3.05 8.79
C ALA A 61 -2.41 -1.86 8.46
N ARG A 62 -3.26 -1.44 9.40
CA ARG A 62 -4.12 -0.27 9.22
C ARG A 62 -3.30 1.02 9.07
N ILE A 63 -2.32 1.25 9.94
CA ILE A 63 -1.42 2.40 9.87
C ILE A 63 -0.62 2.39 8.56
N LEU A 64 -0.15 1.22 8.11
CA LEU A 64 0.57 1.10 6.84
C LEU A 64 -0.34 1.42 5.65
N GLY A 65 -1.60 0.99 5.69
CA GLY A 65 -2.62 1.33 4.69
C GLY A 65 -2.90 2.83 4.63
N GLU A 66 -3.02 3.49 5.79
CA GLU A 66 -3.19 4.94 5.85
C GLU A 66 -1.96 5.69 5.30
N MET A 67 -0.75 5.28 5.68
CA MET A 67 0.50 5.85 5.13
C MET A 67 0.67 5.64 3.62
N SER A 68 0.06 4.60 3.05
CA SER A 68 0.19 4.29 1.62
C SER A 68 -0.32 5.43 0.73
N PHE A 69 -1.30 6.21 1.20
CA PHE A 69 -1.79 7.39 0.49
C PHE A 69 -0.74 8.50 0.41
N SER A 70 -0.13 8.86 1.55
CA SER A 70 0.98 9.82 1.61
C SER A 70 2.17 9.39 0.73
N VAL A 71 2.52 8.10 0.75
CA VAL A 71 3.58 7.54 -0.10
C VAL A 71 3.26 7.71 -1.58
N TYR A 72 2.04 7.39 -1.99
CA TYR A 72 1.62 7.48 -3.39
C TYR A 72 1.75 8.91 -3.94
N LEU A 73 1.34 9.92 -3.17
CA LEU A 73 1.43 11.32 -3.59
C LEU A 73 2.87 11.84 -3.67
N LEU A 74 3.71 11.50 -2.68
CA LEU A 74 5.05 12.07 -2.58
C LEU A 74 6.09 11.33 -3.44
N HIS A 75 5.93 10.02 -3.63
CA HIS A 75 6.91 9.21 -4.35
C HIS A 75 7.18 9.75 -5.76
N GLY A 76 6.13 10.04 -6.54
CA GLY A 76 6.27 10.58 -7.90
C GLY A 76 6.94 11.96 -7.94
N LEU A 77 6.60 12.83 -6.98
CA LEU A 77 7.17 14.18 -6.87
C LEU A 77 8.67 14.11 -6.55
N ILE A 78 9.05 13.28 -5.57
CA ILE A 78 10.44 13.13 -5.13
C ILE A 78 11.30 12.52 -6.24
N ILE A 79 10.83 11.47 -6.93
CA ILE A 79 11.56 10.88 -8.06
C ILE A 79 11.78 11.91 -9.16
N THR A 80 10.74 12.67 -9.51
CA THR A 80 10.83 13.70 -10.55
C THR A 80 11.84 14.79 -10.14
N ALA A 81 11.80 15.23 -8.88
CA ALA A 81 12.74 16.21 -8.35
C ALA A 81 14.19 15.69 -8.40
N VAL A 82 14.44 14.47 -7.92
CA VAL A 82 15.79 13.86 -7.95
C VAL A 82 16.31 13.75 -9.38
N ASN A 83 15.50 13.27 -10.33
CA ASN A 83 15.92 13.13 -11.72
C ASN A 83 16.15 14.48 -12.41
N SER A 84 15.46 15.54 -11.98
CA SER A 84 15.69 16.90 -12.49
C SER A 84 17.01 17.52 -12.00
N LEU A 85 17.41 17.23 -10.75
CA LEU A 85 18.64 17.76 -10.15
C LEU A 85 19.89 16.95 -10.54
N LEU A 86 19.72 15.66 -10.77
CA LEU A 86 20.80 14.71 -11.08
C LEU A 86 20.44 13.95 -12.35
N PRO A 87 20.67 14.52 -13.55
CA PRO A 87 20.39 13.86 -14.81
C PRO A 87 21.16 12.54 -14.89
N SER A 88 20.42 11.44 -15.09
CA SER A 88 20.94 10.08 -14.99
C SER A 88 21.86 9.63 -16.13
N HIS A 89 22.11 10.50 -17.12
CA HIS A 89 22.79 10.17 -18.37
C HIS A 89 24.26 9.72 -18.24
N SER A 90 24.91 9.93 -17.09
CA SER A 90 26.35 9.69 -16.93
C SER A 90 26.74 8.92 -15.67
N PHE A 91 25.79 8.32 -14.94
CA PHE A 91 26.12 7.61 -13.70
C PHE A 91 26.59 6.17 -13.96
N HIS A 92 27.70 5.80 -13.32
CA HIS A 92 28.08 4.39 -13.17
C HIS A 92 26.97 3.61 -12.44
N VAL A 93 26.79 2.33 -12.80
CA VAL A 93 25.75 1.43 -12.25
C VAL A 93 25.68 1.46 -10.71
N GLN A 94 26.83 1.50 -10.03
CA GLN A 94 26.87 1.54 -8.56
C GLN A 94 26.28 2.83 -7.97
N ASN A 95 26.54 3.98 -8.59
CA ASN A 95 25.99 5.27 -8.13
C ASN A 95 24.47 5.31 -8.35
N TYR A 96 23.98 4.71 -9.43
CA TYR A 96 22.54 4.60 -9.68
C TYR A 96 21.80 3.84 -8.58
N TRP A 97 22.33 2.71 -8.11
CA TRP A 97 21.71 1.95 -7.03
C TRP A 97 21.71 2.70 -5.70
N ILE A 98 22.81 3.39 -5.38
CA ILE A 98 22.92 4.20 -4.15
C ILE A 98 21.90 5.35 -4.17
N ILE A 99 21.79 6.06 -5.30
CA ILE A 99 20.83 7.16 -5.46
C ILE A 99 19.40 6.63 -5.38
N THR A 100 19.09 5.50 -6.02
CA THR A 100 17.76 4.89 -5.99
C THR A 100 17.36 4.47 -4.58
N LEU A 101 18.25 3.80 -3.83
CA LEU A 101 18.00 3.41 -2.44
C LEU A 101 17.83 4.62 -1.51
N SER A 102 18.70 5.63 -1.67
CA SER A 102 18.62 6.89 -0.91
C SER A 102 17.31 7.63 -1.20
N THR A 103 16.87 7.64 -2.46
CA THR A 103 15.60 8.24 -2.88
C THR A 103 14.42 7.51 -2.25
N GLY A 104 14.39 6.17 -2.31
CA GLY A 104 13.35 5.37 -1.67
C GLY A 104 13.27 5.59 -0.16
N PHE A 105 14.40 5.66 0.52
CA PHE A 105 14.45 5.97 1.95
C PHE A 105 13.92 7.38 2.25
N THR A 106 14.28 8.35 1.43
CA THR A 106 13.79 9.73 1.52
C THR A 106 12.28 9.80 1.33
N VAL A 107 11.73 9.05 0.36
CA VAL A 107 10.27 8.94 0.15
C VAL A 107 9.59 8.40 1.39
N ILE A 108 10.09 7.29 1.96
CA ILE A 108 9.48 6.68 3.15
C ILE A 108 9.52 7.65 4.34
N LEU A 109 10.64 8.32 4.57
CA LEU A 109 10.77 9.30 5.66
C LEU A 109 9.84 10.49 5.47
N LEU A 110 9.85 11.13 4.29
CA LEU A 110 9.00 12.30 4.02
C LEU A 110 7.52 11.94 4.05
N SER A 111 7.15 10.76 3.55
CA SER A 111 5.76 10.28 3.59
C SER A 111 5.31 9.98 5.01
N SER A 112 6.18 9.37 5.83
CA SER A 112 5.91 9.13 7.25
C SER A 112 5.75 10.44 8.02
N LEU A 113 6.60 11.44 7.77
CA LEU A 113 6.49 12.77 8.37
C LEU A 113 5.21 13.49 7.94
N THR A 114 4.88 13.45 6.66
CA THR A 114 3.68 14.08 6.10
C THR A 114 2.42 13.46 6.69
N TYR A 115 2.36 12.13 6.77
CA TYR A 115 1.28 11.40 7.44
C TYR A 115 1.11 11.83 8.91
N GLN A 116 2.21 11.93 9.66
CA GLN A 116 2.14 12.32 11.08
C GLN A 116 1.74 13.79 11.28
N LEU A 117 2.25 14.69 10.44
CA LEU A 117 2.06 16.14 10.60
C LEU A 117 0.72 16.64 10.06
N ILE A 118 0.25 16.06 8.95
CA ILE A 118 -0.95 16.51 8.25
C ILE A 118 -2.11 15.58 8.56
N GLU A 119 -2.02 14.31 8.16
CA GLU A 119 -3.16 13.37 8.24
C GLU A 119 -3.55 13.02 9.69
N CYS A 120 -2.58 12.60 10.52
CA CYS A 120 -2.83 12.29 11.92
C CYS A 120 -3.28 13.51 12.73
N ARG A 121 -2.73 14.69 12.42
CA ARG A 121 -3.09 15.94 13.09
C ARG A 121 -4.49 16.39 12.70
N PHE A 122 -4.84 16.27 11.42
CA PHE A 122 -6.18 16.59 10.92
C PHE A 122 -7.24 15.68 11.54
N TYR A 123 -7.00 14.36 11.61
CA TYR A 123 -7.90 13.41 12.26
C TYR A 123 -8.18 13.79 13.73
N LYS A 124 -7.11 14.08 14.50
CA LYS A 124 -7.27 14.51 15.90
C LYS A 124 -8.00 15.85 16.04
N ASN A 125 -7.71 16.81 15.16
CA ASN A 125 -8.29 18.15 15.25
C ASN A 125 -9.78 18.18 14.89
N HIS A 126 -10.22 17.35 13.93
CA HIS A 126 -11.63 17.27 13.56
C HIS A 126 -12.48 16.52 14.61
N LEU A 127 -11.91 15.50 15.27
CA LEU A 127 -12.59 14.81 16.38
C LEU A 127 -12.56 15.60 17.70
N GLY A 128 -11.62 16.53 17.86
CA GLY A 128 -11.57 17.45 19.00
C GLY A 128 -12.68 18.52 19.00
N VAL A 129 -13.29 18.81 17.84
CA VAL A 129 -14.46 19.70 17.73
C VAL A 129 -15.78 18.95 17.98
N ALA A 130 -15.80 17.61 17.81
CA ALA A 130 -16.99 16.79 18.06
C ALA A 130 -17.17 16.38 19.54
N GLN A 131 -16.31 16.85 20.44
CA GLN A 131 -16.32 16.51 21.88
C GLN A 131 -16.61 17.72 22.80
N ASN A 132 -16.97 18.88 22.24
CA ASN A 132 -17.36 20.08 23.00
C ASN A 132 -18.79 20.51 22.65
#